data_AF-A0A660SB27-F1
#
_entry.id   AF-A0A660SB27-F1
#
_cell.length_a   1.000
_cell.length_b   1.000
_cell.length_c   1.000
_cell.angle_alpha   90.00
_cell.angle_beta   90.00
_cell.angle_gamma   90.00
#
_symmetry.space_group_name_H-M   'P 1'
#
loop_
_entity.id
_entity.type
_entity.pdbx_description
1 polymer ?
#
loop_
_entity_poly.entity_id
_entity_poly.type
_entity_poly.pdbx_seq_one_letter_code
_entity_poly.pdbx_strand_id
1 'polypeptide(L)'
;MFGWQGKALRINLSNGLVETELIAEELLEDYLGGCMLARKIAELENISAKNNKLIMANGVLTGTGTPGAALCAIGAYVSSEFFCCPLWYHLGAELKFCGYDVVIIEGEAPVWSYLLVLDDEIKIIPAEEIKGLSPIETENFIRDGYSKWLGNEIRILSIGEAGEGQSALASLVNDGLLISHSGGIGSIFGEKHLKAIAIRGIQDFKLAHASKFGDIITKAIQNFRENKYPIYEQMCNICEELNLPLVEKIYQGSEKRGCLGCPIACLQQKEDKFLPHFTTLFCFMNLLGLYRLEDILVIYNICLKKGIDPVALSIAARCVKEIERSFKIGDIEGIINLIADQDSLLHKGGARLAQEYNIEEFFKGLKKALNDQLGVIFGNLEEVNEKMHILDTLGICPYILLGFPYEMVKETFKTVTGKELDEESLKNRGLKWMEDYTVFR
;
A
#
# COMPACT_ATOMS: atom_id res chain seq x y z
N MET A 1 -26.71 -2.19 8.21
CA MET A 1 -25.37 -2.76 8.00
C MET A 1 -24.43 -2.39 9.16
N PHE A 2 -23.58 -3.33 9.61
CA PHE A 2 -22.62 -3.15 10.72
C PHE A 2 -21.21 -3.46 10.22
N GLY A 3 -20.21 -2.71 10.68
CA GLY A 3 -18.83 -2.78 10.21
C GLY A 3 -18.53 -1.86 9.02
N TRP A 4 -19.51 -1.62 8.14
CA TRP A 4 -19.42 -0.70 7.01
C TRP A 4 -20.16 0.61 7.28
N GLN A 5 -19.79 1.66 6.53
CA GLN A 5 -20.57 2.89 6.42
C GLN A 5 -21.69 2.79 5.37
N GLY A 6 -21.52 1.96 4.34
CA GLY A 6 -22.44 1.74 3.22
C GLY A 6 -22.39 2.80 2.13
N LYS A 7 -21.35 3.63 2.09
CA LYS A 7 -21.26 4.79 1.19
C LYS A 7 -19.99 4.78 0.36
N ALA A 8 -20.13 5.19 -0.89
CA ALA A 8 -19.03 5.50 -1.80
C ALA A 8 -19.00 7.01 -2.07
N LEU A 9 -17.79 7.58 -2.08
CA LEU A 9 -17.54 8.95 -2.52
C LEU A 9 -17.07 8.93 -3.97
N ARG A 10 -17.85 9.50 -4.88
CA ARG A 10 -17.50 9.63 -6.31
C ARG A 10 -17.05 11.05 -6.61
N ILE A 11 -15.91 11.18 -7.25
CA ILE A 11 -15.27 12.46 -7.55
C ILE A 11 -14.85 12.48 -9.01
N ASN A 12 -15.29 13.51 -9.74
CA ASN A 12 -14.87 13.76 -11.10
C ASN A 12 -14.00 15.02 -11.14
N LEU A 13 -12.71 14.83 -11.40
CA LEU A 13 -11.71 15.89 -11.37
C LEU A 13 -11.87 16.90 -12.51
N SER A 14 -12.47 16.49 -13.63
CA SER A 14 -12.59 17.33 -14.82
C SER A 14 -13.70 18.38 -14.71
N ASN A 15 -14.80 18.05 -14.04
CA ASN A 15 -15.93 18.96 -13.85
C ASN A 15 -16.14 19.40 -12.39
N GLY A 16 -15.36 18.85 -11.46
CA GLY A 16 -15.45 19.17 -10.05
C GLY A 16 -16.64 18.53 -9.32
N LEU A 17 -17.35 17.60 -9.95
CA LEU A 17 -18.50 16.93 -9.35
C LEU A 17 -18.06 16.01 -8.21
N VAL A 18 -18.76 16.13 -7.08
CA VAL A 18 -18.59 15.29 -5.90
C VAL A 18 -19.95 14.77 -5.49
N GLU A 19 -20.09 13.44 -5.43
CA GLU A 19 -21.34 12.77 -5.11
C GLU A 19 -21.12 11.65 -4.10
N THR A 20 -22.09 11.48 -3.20
CA THR A 20 -22.12 10.37 -2.25
C THR A 20 -23.17 9.36 -2.73
N GLU A 21 -22.72 8.14 -2.99
CA GLU A 21 -23.55 7.03 -3.46
C GLU A 21 -23.74 6.01 -2.34
N LEU A 22 -24.92 5.39 -2.29
CA LEU A 22 -25.13 4.21 -1.45
C LEU A 22 -24.60 2.98 -2.19
N ILE A 23 -23.80 2.19 -1.49
CA ILE A 23 -23.33 0.90 -2.01
C ILE A 23 -24.41 -0.14 -1.70
N ALA A 24 -24.76 -0.96 -2.70
CA ALA A 24 -25.68 -2.07 -2.50
C ALA A 24 -25.16 -2.99 -1.38
N GLU A 25 -26.03 -3.33 -0.43
CA GLU A 25 -25.66 -4.16 0.73
C GLU A 25 -25.15 -5.52 0.27
N GLU A 26 -25.74 -6.10 -0.78
CA GLU A 26 -25.29 -7.35 -1.37
C GLU A 26 -23.85 -7.27 -1.90
N LEU A 27 -23.45 -6.13 -2.46
CA LEU A 27 -22.08 -5.95 -2.96
C LEU A 27 -21.06 -5.93 -1.81
N LEU A 28 -21.39 -5.27 -0.70
CA LEU A 28 -20.53 -5.24 0.48
C LEU A 28 -20.50 -6.58 1.20
N GLU A 29 -21.62 -7.30 1.26
CA GLU A 29 -21.65 -8.64 1.84
C GLU A 29 -20.88 -9.65 1.00
N ASP A 30 -20.97 -9.54 -0.33
CA ASP A 30 -20.41 -10.52 -1.23
C ASP A 30 -18.90 -10.40 -1.42
N TYR A 31 -18.37 -9.18 -1.30
CA TYR A 31 -16.97 -8.86 -1.59
C TYR A 31 -16.21 -8.27 -0.41
N LEU A 32 -16.91 -7.92 0.68
CA LEU A 32 -16.43 -7.37 1.96
C LEU A 32 -15.68 -6.04 1.90
N GLY A 33 -14.75 -5.86 0.97
CA GLY A 33 -13.87 -4.70 0.91
C GLY A 33 -12.59 -4.96 0.14
N GLY A 34 -11.61 -4.09 0.35
CA GLY A 34 -10.25 -4.26 -0.17
C GLY A 34 -10.19 -4.34 -1.71
N CYS A 35 -9.17 -5.03 -2.21
CA CYS A 35 -8.93 -5.17 -3.64
C CYS A 35 -10.05 -5.93 -4.36
N MET A 36 -10.73 -6.84 -3.67
CA MET A 36 -11.84 -7.59 -4.25
C MET A 36 -13.03 -6.69 -4.56
N LEU A 37 -13.42 -5.82 -3.60
CA LEU A 37 -14.47 -4.83 -3.82
C LEU A 37 -14.07 -3.81 -4.89
N ALA A 38 -12.84 -3.28 -4.82
CA ALA A 38 -12.35 -2.31 -5.80
C ALA A 38 -12.38 -2.86 -7.24
N ARG A 39 -11.92 -4.11 -7.42
CA ARG A 39 -11.97 -4.79 -8.71
C ARG A 39 -13.41 -5.04 -9.16
N LYS A 40 -14.27 -5.49 -8.25
CA LYS A 40 -15.67 -5.77 -8.61
C LYS A 40 -16.38 -4.52 -9.11
N ILE A 41 -16.14 -3.38 -8.47
CA ILE A 41 -16.63 -2.07 -8.92
C ILE A 41 -16.10 -1.77 -10.33
N ALA A 42 -14.80 -2.01 -10.58
CA ALA A 42 -14.22 -1.83 -11.91
C ALA A 42 -14.87 -2.71 -12.99
N GLU A 43 -15.18 -3.96 -12.66
CA GLU A 43 -15.89 -4.89 -13.57
C GLU A 43 -17.32 -4.43 -13.84
N LEU A 44 -18.08 -4.05 -12.80
CA LEU A 44 -19.47 -3.60 -12.93
C LEU A 44 -19.59 -2.30 -13.74
N GLU A 45 -18.64 -1.38 -13.57
CA GLU A 45 -18.60 -0.09 -14.28
C GLU A 45 -17.88 -0.17 -15.64
N ASN A 46 -17.39 -1.35 -16.07
CA ASN A 46 -16.60 -1.53 -17.29
C ASN A 46 -15.41 -0.54 -17.38
N ILE A 47 -14.69 -0.39 -16.27
CA ILE A 47 -13.49 0.43 -16.19
C ILE A 47 -12.37 -0.29 -16.95
N SER A 48 -11.54 0.51 -17.62
CA SER A 48 -10.40 0.06 -18.41
C SER A 48 -9.31 1.14 -18.38
N ALA A 49 -8.16 0.86 -18.99
CA ALA A 49 -7.11 1.85 -19.16
C ALA A 49 -7.57 3.14 -19.90
N LYS A 50 -8.61 3.08 -20.74
CA LYS A 50 -9.11 4.24 -21.50
C LYS A 50 -10.02 5.19 -20.71
N ASN A 51 -10.67 4.67 -19.67
CA ASN A 51 -11.60 5.40 -18.80
C ASN A 51 -11.21 5.17 -17.33
N ASN A 52 -9.90 5.22 -17.08
CA ASN A 52 -9.29 4.76 -15.85
C ASN A 52 -9.80 5.53 -14.64
N LYS A 53 -10.00 4.82 -13.52
CA LYS A 53 -10.41 5.40 -12.23
C LYS A 53 -9.49 4.88 -11.14
N LEU A 54 -9.19 5.74 -10.17
CA LEU A 54 -8.60 5.31 -8.90
C LEU A 54 -9.74 4.90 -7.98
N ILE A 55 -9.68 3.67 -7.48
CA ILE A 55 -10.69 3.12 -6.58
C ILE A 55 -10.00 2.77 -5.26
N MET A 56 -10.32 3.52 -4.22
CA MET A 56 -9.93 3.18 -2.85
C MET A 56 -11.06 2.41 -2.19
N ALA A 57 -10.76 1.28 -1.55
CA ALA A 57 -11.75 0.46 -0.87
C ALA A 57 -11.23 -0.03 0.47
N ASN A 58 -11.91 0.35 1.54
CA ASN A 58 -11.63 -0.14 2.88
C ASN A 58 -12.07 -1.58 3.05
N GLY A 59 -11.39 -2.29 3.95
CA GLY A 59 -11.90 -3.56 4.45
C GLY A 59 -12.97 -3.35 5.53
N VAL A 60 -13.80 -4.38 5.71
CA VAL A 60 -14.88 -4.33 6.72
C VAL A 60 -14.36 -4.13 8.14
N LEU A 61 -13.16 -4.61 8.48
CA LEU A 61 -12.55 -4.42 9.81
C LEU A 61 -11.65 -3.18 9.89
N THR A 62 -11.36 -2.51 8.78
CA THR A 62 -10.56 -1.28 8.79
C THR A 62 -11.15 -0.27 9.78
N GLY A 63 -10.30 0.33 10.62
CA GLY A 63 -10.71 1.38 11.56
C GLY A 63 -11.46 0.91 12.81
N THR A 64 -11.71 -0.39 13.00
CA THR A 64 -12.41 -0.91 14.19
C THR A 64 -11.54 -0.91 15.45
N GLY A 65 -10.21 -0.82 15.29
CA GLY A 65 -9.24 -1.10 16.36
C GLY A 65 -8.85 -2.58 16.47
N THR A 66 -9.36 -3.45 15.59
CA THR A 66 -8.86 -4.82 15.43
C THR A 66 -7.35 -4.79 15.12
N PRO A 67 -6.52 -5.62 15.79
CA PRO A 67 -5.09 -5.66 15.50
C PRO A 67 -4.79 -5.84 14.01
N GLY A 68 -4.04 -4.89 13.45
CA GLY A 68 -3.66 -4.91 12.03
C GLY A 68 -4.76 -4.49 11.05
N ALA A 69 -5.96 -4.13 11.51
CA ALA A 69 -7.09 -3.73 10.67
C ALA A 69 -7.05 -2.24 10.30
N ALA A 70 -6.09 -1.88 9.46
CA ALA A 70 -5.86 -0.50 9.03
C ALA A 70 -5.73 -0.36 7.51
N LEU A 71 -5.85 -1.46 6.76
CA LEU A 71 -5.58 -1.44 5.33
C LEU A 71 -6.74 -0.80 4.55
N CYS A 72 -6.37 -0.07 3.51
CA CYS A 72 -7.25 0.34 2.43
C CYS A 72 -6.62 -0.12 1.13
N ALA A 73 -7.37 -0.79 0.27
CA ALA A 73 -6.87 -1.13 -1.05
C ALA A 73 -6.98 0.10 -1.96
N ILE A 74 -6.00 0.32 -2.84
CA ILE A 74 -6.13 1.25 -3.96
C ILE A 74 -5.91 0.50 -5.26
N GLY A 75 -6.85 0.61 -6.19
CA GLY A 75 -6.83 -0.08 -7.47
C GLY A 75 -7.08 0.84 -8.67
N ALA A 76 -6.43 0.52 -9.78
CA ALA A 76 -6.59 1.17 -11.08
C ALA A 76 -6.06 0.25 -12.19
N TYR A 77 -6.38 0.59 -13.44
CA TYR A 77 -5.68 -0.05 -14.56
C TYR A 77 -4.29 0.55 -14.71
N VAL A 78 -3.25 -0.26 -14.60
CA VAL A 78 -1.88 0.16 -14.91
C VAL A 78 -1.45 -0.56 -16.17
N SER A 79 -1.10 0.22 -17.21
CA SER A 79 -0.94 -0.27 -18.58
C SER A 79 -2.24 -0.88 -19.13
N SER A 80 -2.47 -2.18 -18.98
CA SER A 80 -3.66 -2.87 -19.50
C SER A 80 -4.34 -3.80 -18.48
N GLU A 81 -3.78 -3.89 -17.27
CA GLU A 81 -4.27 -4.81 -16.24
C GLU A 81 -4.75 -4.04 -15.01
N PHE A 82 -5.80 -4.55 -14.38
CA PHE A 82 -6.23 -4.02 -13.09
C PHE A 82 -5.23 -4.42 -12.01
N PHE A 83 -4.50 -3.42 -11.52
CA PHE A 83 -3.59 -3.56 -10.42
C PHE A 83 -4.23 -3.00 -9.15
N CYS A 84 -3.88 -3.59 -8.02
CA CYS A 84 -4.33 -3.15 -6.71
C CYS A 84 -3.24 -3.43 -5.69
N CYS A 85 -3.00 -2.48 -4.79
CA CYS A 85 -2.09 -2.64 -3.66
C CYS A 85 -2.72 -2.14 -2.35
N PRO A 86 -2.28 -2.68 -1.21
CA PRO A 86 -2.71 -2.19 0.09
C PRO A 86 -1.99 -0.88 0.46
N LEU A 87 -2.76 0.07 0.97
CA LEU A 87 -2.30 1.25 1.67
C LEU A 87 -2.26 0.93 3.16
N TRP A 88 -1.05 0.87 3.71
CA TRP A 88 -0.81 0.70 5.14
C TRP A 88 -0.96 2.03 5.89
N TYR A 89 -0.81 1.96 7.22
CA TYR A 89 -0.73 3.07 8.16
C TYR A 89 -2.08 3.57 8.70
N HIS A 90 -2.52 4.78 8.38
CA HIS A 90 -3.71 5.39 9.00
C HIS A 90 -4.79 5.82 8.00
N LEU A 91 -4.44 6.05 6.73
CA LEU A 91 -5.32 6.64 5.72
C LEU A 91 -6.66 5.89 5.55
N GLY A 92 -6.63 4.55 5.54
CA GLY A 92 -7.84 3.75 5.38
C GLY A 92 -8.85 3.94 6.51
N ALA A 93 -8.35 4.02 7.74
CA ALA A 93 -9.21 4.27 8.90
C ALA A 93 -9.81 5.68 8.86
N GLU A 94 -9.02 6.70 8.52
CA GLU A 94 -9.53 8.07 8.37
C GLU A 94 -10.61 8.17 7.31
N LEU A 95 -10.45 7.47 6.18
CA LEU A 95 -11.47 7.42 5.14
C LEU A 95 -12.80 6.85 5.69
N LYS A 96 -12.71 5.80 6.52
CA LYS A 96 -13.88 5.20 7.16
C LYS A 96 -14.51 6.14 8.19
N PHE A 97 -13.68 6.85 8.94
CA PHE A 97 -14.14 7.89 9.87
C PHE A 97 -14.72 9.11 9.16
N CYS A 98 -14.44 9.32 7.86
CA CYS A 98 -15.15 10.32 7.06
C CYS A 98 -16.55 9.87 6.64
N GLY A 99 -16.93 8.60 6.90
CA GLY A 99 -18.23 8.07 6.51
C GLY A 99 -18.25 7.28 5.21
N TYR A 100 -17.09 6.90 4.66
CA TYR A 100 -17.00 6.21 3.36
C TYR A 100 -16.26 4.87 3.45
N ASP A 101 -16.77 3.86 2.76
CA ASP A 101 -16.04 2.60 2.56
C ASP A 101 -15.24 2.62 1.25
N VAL A 102 -15.69 3.42 0.27
CA VAL A 102 -15.11 3.48 -1.07
C VAL A 102 -14.93 4.93 -1.52
N VAL A 103 -13.83 5.21 -2.23
CA VAL A 103 -13.66 6.45 -3.02
C VAL A 103 -13.39 6.07 -4.47
N ILE A 104 -14.07 6.71 -5.41
CA ILE A 104 -13.89 6.52 -6.85
C ILE A 104 -13.53 7.88 -7.46
N ILE A 105 -12.32 7.97 -8.01
CA ILE A 105 -11.80 9.21 -8.62
C ILE A 105 -11.65 9.00 -10.12
N GLU A 106 -12.35 9.82 -10.89
CA GLU A 106 -12.36 9.82 -12.36
C GLU A 106 -12.05 11.20 -12.95
N GLY A 107 -11.89 11.24 -14.26
CA GLY A 107 -11.45 12.44 -14.96
C GLY A 107 -10.00 12.81 -14.64
N GLU A 108 -9.63 13.99 -15.11
CA GLU A 108 -8.33 14.66 -14.98
C GLU A 108 -8.58 16.12 -14.58
N ALA A 109 -7.85 16.61 -13.58
CA ALA A 109 -7.95 17.99 -13.13
C ALA A 109 -7.30 18.95 -14.16
N PRO A 110 -7.84 20.16 -14.36
CA PRO A 110 -7.30 21.11 -15.34
C PRO A 110 -5.93 21.70 -14.96
N VAL A 111 -5.56 21.62 -13.68
CA VAL A 111 -4.29 22.05 -13.09
C VAL A 111 -3.91 21.08 -11.97
N TRP A 112 -2.65 21.08 -11.53
CA TRP A 112 -2.26 20.25 -10.40
C TRP A 112 -3.09 20.60 -9.18
N SER A 113 -3.69 19.56 -8.60
CA SER A 113 -4.66 19.69 -7.51
C SER A 113 -4.43 18.65 -6.44
N TYR A 114 -4.96 18.87 -5.24
CA TYR A 114 -5.10 17.83 -4.24
C TYR A 114 -6.56 17.69 -3.81
N LEU A 115 -6.94 16.49 -3.42
CA LEU A 115 -8.26 16.20 -2.88
C LEU A 115 -8.22 16.36 -1.36
N LEU A 116 -9.16 17.11 -0.80
CA LEU A 116 -9.40 17.23 0.63
C LEU A 116 -10.71 16.54 0.98
N VAL A 117 -10.68 15.65 1.97
CA VAL A 117 -11.86 14.98 2.56
C VAL A 117 -11.81 15.19 4.07
N LEU A 118 -12.61 16.14 4.57
CA LEU A 118 -12.79 16.41 5.99
C LEU A 118 -14.23 16.09 6.37
N ASP A 119 -14.47 14.85 6.80
CA ASP A 119 -15.83 14.33 7.03
C ASP A 119 -16.72 14.53 5.78
N ASP A 120 -17.71 15.43 5.85
CA ASP A 120 -18.63 15.76 4.75
C ASP A 120 -18.11 16.91 3.86
N GLU A 121 -17.04 17.62 4.26
CA GLU A 121 -16.41 18.66 3.46
C GLU A 121 -15.40 18.05 2.48
N ILE A 122 -15.84 17.90 1.23
CA ILE A 122 -15.01 17.35 0.15
C ILE A 122 -14.72 18.44 -0.87
N LYS A 123 -13.43 18.67 -1.14
CA LYS A 123 -12.97 19.72 -2.05
C LYS A 123 -11.83 19.22 -2.94
N ILE A 124 -11.92 19.53 -4.22
CA ILE A 124 -10.76 19.48 -5.12
C ILE A 124 -10.11 20.86 -5.05
N ILE A 125 -8.88 20.92 -4.56
CA ILE A 125 -8.17 22.17 -4.32
C ILE A 125 -7.09 22.34 -5.40
N PRO A 126 -7.25 23.31 -6.32
CA PRO A 126 -6.21 23.68 -7.27
C PRO A 126 -4.99 24.24 -6.53
N ALA A 127 -3.81 23.74 -6.85
CA ALA A 127 -2.55 24.15 -6.24
C ALA A 127 -1.39 23.83 -7.19
N GLU A 128 -1.14 24.66 -8.20
CA GLU A 128 -0.10 24.40 -9.21
C GLU A 128 1.31 24.41 -8.58
N GLU A 129 1.48 25.14 -7.48
CA GLU A 129 2.73 25.29 -6.73
C GLU A 129 3.23 24.00 -6.05
N ILE A 130 2.38 22.97 -5.88
CA ILE A 130 2.80 21.69 -5.28
C ILE A 130 3.48 20.77 -6.29
N LYS A 131 3.41 21.10 -7.58
CA LYS A 131 4.09 20.36 -8.64
C LYS A 131 5.60 20.42 -8.43
N GLY A 132 6.28 19.28 -8.57
CA GLY A 132 7.71 19.14 -8.37
C GLY A 132 8.14 19.05 -6.90
N LEU A 133 7.22 19.27 -5.95
CA LEU A 133 7.51 19.05 -4.53
C LEU A 133 7.67 17.55 -4.27
N SER A 134 8.60 17.20 -3.39
CA SER A 134 8.66 15.85 -2.84
C SER A 134 7.42 15.53 -1.99
N PRO A 135 7.13 14.25 -1.71
CA PRO A 135 6.01 13.88 -0.85
C PRO A 135 6.00 14.59 0.50
N ILE A 136 7.15 14.66 1.18
CA ILE A 136 7.24 15.36 2.48
C ILE A 136 7.00 16.87 2.37
N GLU A 137 7.48 17.51 1.29
CA GLU A 137 7.21 18.92 1.04
C GLU A 137 5.72 19.16 0.72
N THR A 138 5.10 18.23 -0.01
CA THR A 138 3.66 18.25 -0.32
C THR A 138 2.82 18.10 0.95
N GLU A 139 3.19 17.16 1.81
CA GLU A 139 2.54 16.97 3.11
C GLU A 139 2.61 18.22 3.97
N ASN A 140 3.81 18.81 4.12
CA ASN A 140 4.00 20.03 4.89
C ASN A 140 3.19 21.19 4.30
N PHE A 141 3.21 21.37 2.99
CA PHE A 141 2.41 22.39 2.31
C PHE A 141 0.91 22.29 2.65
N ILE A 142 0.35 21.08 2.58
CA ILE A 142 -1.06 20.85 2.90
C ILE A 142 -1.32 21.10 4.38
N ARG A 143 -0.48 20.57 5.28
CA ARG A 143 -0.67 20.70 6.74
C ARG A 143 -0.56 22.15 7.21
N ASP A 144 0.39 22.91 6.65
CA ASP A 144 0.63 24.32 6.98
C ASP A 144 -0.52 25.24 6.55
N GLY A 145 -1.36 24.78 5.61
CA GLY A 145 -2.60 25.45 5.23
C GLY A 145 -3.69 25.42 6.31
N TYR A 146 -3.51 24.66 7.39
CA TYR A 146 -4.49 24.50 8.46
C TYR A 146 -3.92 24.84 9.83
N SER A 147 -4.79 24.90 10.85
CA SER A 147 -4.32 25.02 12.24
C SER A 147 -3.40 23.83 12.59
N LYS A 148 -2.38 24.08 13.42
CA LYS A 148 -1.43 23.04 13.85
C LYS A 148 -2.11 21.77 14.38
N TRP A 149 -3.26 21.92 15.06
CA TRP A 149 -4.02 20.77 15.57
C TRP A 149 -4.63 19.95 14.42
N LEU A 150 -5.39 20.60 13.53
CA LEU A 150 -6.01 19.92 12.39
C LEU A 150 -4.97 19.35 11.41
N GLY A 151 -3.93 20.11 11.07
CA GLY A 151 -2.88 19.66 10.15
C GLY A 151 -2.19 18.37 10.61
N ASN A 152 -2.02 18.18 11.93
CA ASN A 152 -1.43 16.95 12.48
C ASN A 152 -2.38 15.73 12.46
N GLU A 153 -3.68 15.96 12.32
CA GLU A 153 -4.69 14.90 12.20
C GLU A 153 -4.95 14.50 10.74
N ILE A 154 -4.65 15.37 9.78
CA ILE A 154 -4.79 15.07 8.35
C ILE A 154 -3.76 14.03 7.93
N ARG A 155 -4.26 12.91 7.38
CA ARG A 155 -3.47 11.85 6.74
C ARG A 155 -3.41 12.08 5.26
N ILE A 156 -2.21 12.02 4.70
CA ILE A 156 -1.95 12.46 3.34
C ILE A 156 -1.30 11.33 2.56
N LEU A 157 -1.96 10.95 1.46
CA LEU A 157 -1.41 10.11 0.42
C LEU A 157 -0.95 11.00 -0.73
N SER A 158 0.33 10.98 -1.09
CA SER A 158 0.88 11.85 -2.13
C SER A 158 1.80 11.09 -3.09
N ILE A 159 2.04 11.70 -4.26
CA ILE A 159 3.06 11.26 -5.21
C ILE A 159 4.25 12.21 -5.24
N GLY A 160 5.43 11.68 -5.59
CA GLY A 160 6.59 12.49 -5.94
C GLY A 160 6.68 12.75 -7.44
N GLU A 161 7.81 13.34 -7.86
CA GLU A 161 8.13 13.64 -9.25
C GLU A 161 8.02 12.43 -10.19
N ALA A 162 8.27 11.21 -9.71
CA ALA A 162 8.10 10.00 -10.53
C ALA A 162 6.64 9.76 -10.93
N GLY A 163 5.69 10.07 -10.05
CA GLY A 163 4.26 10.03 -10.38
C GLY A 163 3.86 11.14 -11.33
N GLU A 164 4.40 12.35 -11.13
CA GLU A 164 4.16 13.49 -12.03
C GLU A 164 4.65 13.21 -13.46
N GLY A 165 5.81 12.57 -13.58
CA GLY A 165 6.38 12.13 -14.85
C GLY A 165 5.84 10.80 -15.36
N GLN A 166 4.82 10.22 -14.70
CA GLN A 166 4.17 8.96 -15.10
C GLN A 166 5.13 7.77 -15.28
N SER A 167 6.20 7.74 -14.49
CA SER A 167 7.14 6.62 -14.44
C SER A 167 6.40 5.33 -14.08
N ALA A 168 6.72 4.20 -14.73
CA ALA A 168 6.19 2.90 -14.33
C ALA A 168 6.64 2.46 -12.93
N LEU A 169 7.65 3.12 -12.38
CA LEU A 169 8.13 2.92 -11.01
C LEU A 169 7.44 3.83 -9.98
N ALA A 170 6.52 4.70 -10.42
CA ALA A 170 5.87 5.67 -9.55
C ALA A 170 5.07 4.98 -8.45
N SER A 171 5.36 5.36 -7.22
CA SER A 171 4.69 4.91 -6.01
C SER A 171 3.97 6.03 -5.29
N LEU A 172 3.27 5.63 -4.23
CA LEU A 172 2.56 6.49 -3.31
C LEU A 172 3.34 6.59 -2.00
N VAL A 173 3.23 7.73 -1.33
CA VAL A 173 3.76 7.96 0.02
C VAL A 173 2.61 8.36 0.92
N ASN A 174 2.43 7.62 2.01
CA ASN A 174 1.36 7.84 2.98
C ASN A 174 1.95 8.34 4.31
N ASP A 175 1.81 9.63 4.60
CA ASP A 175 2.40 10.28 5.78
C ASP A 175 3.89 9.93 5.97
N GLY A 176 4.69 10.10 4.91
CA GLY A 176 6.11 9.75 4.89
C GLY A 176 6.42 8.26 4.73
N LEU A 177 5.43 7.36 4.84
CA LEU A 177 5.62 5.93 4.59
C LEU A 177 5.54 5.64 3.08
N LEU A 178 6.67 5.28 2.48
CA LEU A 178 6.70 4.84 1.09
C LEU A 178 6.03 3.48 0.92
N ILE A 179 4.98 3.43 0.10
CA ILE A 179 4.34 2.18 -0.27
C ILE A 179 5.28 1.43 -1.21
N SER A 180 5.61 0.19 -0.86
CA SER A 180 6.32 -0.72 -1.76
C SER A 180 5.30 -1.65 -2.41
N HIS A 181 5.58 -2.13 -3.63
CA HIS A 181 4.65 -2.95 -4.44
C HIS A 181 3.40 -2.20 -4.91
N SER A 182 3.58 -0.92 -5.25
CA SER A 182 2.52 -0.06 -5.78
C SER A 182 2.16 -0.36 -7.23
N GLY A 183 2.99 -1.15 -7.93
CA GLY A 183 2.76 -1.57 -9.31
C GLY A 183 2.64 -0.41 -10.30
N GLY A 184 3.16 0.77 -9.97
CA GLY A 184 3.07 1.96 -10.82
C GLY A 184 1.80 2.79 -10.62
N ILE A 185 0.97 2.52 -9.60
CA ILE A 185 -0.26 3.30 -9.35
C ILE A 185 0.00 4.80 -9.19
N GLY A 186 1.19 5.21 -8.72
CA GLY A 186 1.56 6.62 -8.62
C GLY A 186 1.52 7.36 -9.97
N SER A 187 1.70 6.66 -11.09
CA SER A 187 1.58 7.26 -12.44
C SER A 187 0.14 7.68 -12.76
N ILE A 188 -0.86 6.96 -12.24
CA ILE A 188 -2.28 7.24 -12.47
C ILE A 188 -2.71 8.52 -11.75
N PHE A 189 -2.10 8.84 -10.61
CA PHE A 189 -2.26 10.15 -9.96
C PHE A 189 -1.76 11.28 -10.88
N GLY A 190 -0.61 11.05 -11.53
CA GLY A 190 -0.05 11.98 -12.52
C GLY A 190 -0.93 12.17 -13.76
N GLU A 191 -1.45 11.07 -14.33
CA GLU A 191 -2.44 11.11 -15.44
C GLU A 191 -3.68 11.93 -15.11
N LYS A 192 -4.00 12.08 -13.81
CA LYS A 192 -5.18 12.79 -13.33
C LYS A 192 -4.90 14.22 -12.86
N HIS A 193 -3.64 14.68 -12.93
CA HIS A 193 -3.17 15.92 -12.27
C HIS A 193 -3.56 16.01 -10.78
N LEU A 194 -3.59 14.86 -10.10
CA LEU A 194 -3.88 14.75 -8.68
C LEU A 194 -2.58 14.50 -7.92
N LYS A 195 -2.09 15.51 -7.20
CA LYS A 195 -0.84 15.39 -6.43
C LYS A 195 -1.01 14.58 -5.15
N ALA A 196 -2.13 14.78 -4.46
CA ALA A 196 -2.36 14.18 -3.14
C ALA A 196 -3.85 14.01 -2.82
N ILE A 197 -4.11 13.14 -1.85
CA ILE A 197 -5.40 12.96 -1.17
C ILE A 197 -5.14 13.16 0.33
N ALA A 198 -5.80 14.15 0.91
CA ALA A 198 -5.72 14.55 2.30
C ALA A 198 -7.05 14.22 2.99
N ILE A 199 -7.00 13.37 4.02
CA ILE A 199 -8.19 12.81 4.67
C ILE A 199 -8.10 13.01 6.18
N ARG A 200 -9.21 13.40 6.80
CA ARG A 200 -9.38 13.38 8.25
C ARG A 200 -10.85 13.18 8.57
N GLY A 201 -11.16 12.17 9.37
CA GLY A 201 -12.52 11.84 9.78
C GLY A 201 -12.68 11.69 11.29
N ILE A 202 -13.87 11.99 11.80
CA ILE A 202 -14.22 11.82 13.23
C ILE A 202 -15.54 11.11 13.45
N GLN A 203 -16.18 10.58 12.41
CA GLN A 203 -17.43 9.85 12.53
C GLN A 203 -17.19 8.44 13.05
N ASP A 204 -18.12 7.99 13.90
CA ASP A 204 -18.21 6.60 14.31
C ASP A 204 -18.94 5.74 13.27
N PHE A 205 -18.76 4.43 13.37
CA PHE A 205 -19.55 3.44 12.64
C PHE A 205 -20.02 2.31 13.56
N LYS A 206 -21.09 1.62 13.18
CA LYS A 206 -21.78 0.68 14.07
C LYS A 206 -21.17 -0.71 14.02
N LEU A 207 -20.94 -1.32 15.18
CA LEU A 207 -20.60 -2.74 15.33
C LEU A 207 -21.84 -3.52 15.79
N ALA A 208 -22.03 -4.74 15.29
CA ALA A 208 -23.18 -5.56 15.63
C ALA A 208 -23.21 -5.93 17.12
N HIS A 209 -22.04 -6.22 17.70
CA HIS A 209 -21.88 -6.63 19.10
C HIS A 209 -20.80 -5.82 19.82
N ALA A 210 -20.95 -4.49 19.84
CA ALA A 210 -19.97 -3.56 20.42
C ALA A 210 -19.53 -3.91 21.86
N SER A 211 -20.46 -4.39 22.71
CA SER A 211 -20.16 -4.75 24.11
C SER A 211 -19.20 -5.94 24.25
N LYS A 212 -19.11 -6.82 23.25
CA LYS A 212 -18.21 -7.97 23.24
C LYS A 212 -16.87 -7.67 22.57
N PHE A 213 -16.82 -6.61 21.77
CA PHE A 213 -15.65 -6.29 20.96
C PHE A 213 -14.41 -6.03 21.83
N GLY A 214 -14.56 -5.26 22.92
CA GLY A 214 -13.46 -4.98 23.85
C GLY A 214 -12.81 -6.23 24.45
N ASP A 215 -13.59 -7.25 24.77
CA ASP A 215 -13.08 -8.52 25.31
C ASP A 215 -12.24 -9.28 24.27
N ILE A 216 -12.70 -9.31 23.01
CA ILE A 216 -11.98 -9.97 21.90
C ILE A 216 -10.64 -9.28 21.65
N ILE A 217 -10.63 -7.94 21.59
CA ILE A 217 -9.40 -7.17 21.41
C ILE A 217 -8.44 -7.37 22.58
N THR A 218 -8.96 -7.41 23.82
CA THR A 218 -8.14 -7.66 25.00
C THR A 218 -7.48 -9.03 24.94
N LYS A 219 -8.23 -10.07 24.58
CA LYS A 219 -7.70 -11.43 24.36
C LYS A 219 -6.66 -11.46 23.25
N ALA A 220 -6.91 -10.76 22.14
CA ALA A 220 -5.98 -10.65 21.02
C ALA A 220 -4.62 -10.07 21.44
N ILE A 221 -4.66 -8.95 22.18
CA ILE A 221 -3.46 -8.27 22.67
C ILE A 221 -2.73 -9.14 23.71
N GLN A 222 -3.47 -9.82 24.59
CA GLN A 222 -2.87 -10.74 25.56
C GLN A 222 -2.17 -11.90 24.88
N ASN A 223 -2.83 -12.55 23.91
CA ASN A 223 -2.25 -13.63 23.11
C ASN A 223 -0.97 -13.16 22.41
N PHE A 224 -0.97 -11.96 21.83
CA PHE A 224 0.22 -11.39 21.19
C PHE A 224 1.37 -11.15 22.19
N ARG A 225 1.06 -10.70 23.42
CA ARG A 225 2.08 -10.47 24.46
C ARG A 225 2.68 -11.76 24.99
N GLU A 226 1.89 -12.82 25.10
CA GLU A 226 2.30 -14.13 25.61
C GLU A 226 3.07 -14.93 24.56
N ASN A 227 2.64 -14.87 23.30
CA ASN A 227 3.22 -15.62 22.18
C ASN A 227 4.14 -14.76 21.31
N LYS A 228 4.77 -13.71 21.87
CA LYS A 228 5.61 -12.74 21.13
C LYS A 228 6.42 -13.45 20.06
N TYR A 229 5.98 -13.32 18.81
CA TYR A 229 6.71 -13.91 17.70
C TYR A 229 7.92 -13.04 17.45
N PRO A 230 9.14 -13.59 17.49
CA PRO A 230 10.34 -12.79 17.38
C PRO A 230 10.62 -12.56 15.89
N ILE A 231 9.68 -11.92 15.18
CA ILE A 231 9.77 -11.62 13.74
C ILE A 231 11.13 -10.98 13.43
N TYR A 232 11.53 -10.01 14.26
CA TYR A 232 12.83 -9.35 14.13
C TYR A 232 14.02 -10.28 14.35
N GLU A 233 13.93 -11.24 15.28
CA GLU A 233 15.00 -12.21 15.55
C GLU A 233 15.11 -13.22 14.40
N GLN A 234 13.97 -13.72 13.91
CA GLN A 234 13.92 -14.56 12.71
C GLN A 234 14.52 -13.82 11.52
N MET A 235 14.10 -12.58 11.26
CA MET A 235 14.65 -11.75 10.20
C MET A 235 16.17 -11.55 10.35
N CYS A 236 16.67 -11.33 11.57
CA CYS A 236 18.11 -11.21 11.83
C CYS A 236 18.84 -12.52 11.52
N ASN A 237 18.33 -13.66 11.99
CA ASN A 237 18.89 -14.98 11.72
C ASN A 237 18.96 -15.27 10.22
N ILE A 238 17.92 -14.90 9.48
CA ILE A 238 17.88 -15.06 8.02
C ILE A 238 18.85 -14.13 7.31
N CYS A 239 19.00 -12.89 7.79
CA CYS A 239 20.03 -12.01 7.25
C CYS A 239 21.43 -12.61 7.46
N GLU A 240 21.68 -13.25 8.61
CA GLU A 240 22.92 -13.99 8.84
C GLU A 240 23.06 -15.19 7.89
N GLU A 241 22.02 -16.01 7.71
CA GLU A 241 22.02 -17.16 6.79
C GLU A 241 22.27 -16.74 5.33
N LEU A 242 21.69 -15.62 4.91
CA LEU A 242 21.84 -15.06 3.57
C LEU A 242 23.10 -14.20 3.41
N ASN A 243 23.95 -14.12 4.45
CA ASN A 243 25.16 -13.29 4.49
C ASN A 243 24.89 -11.81 4.13
N LEU A 244 23.72 -11.32 4.56
CA LEU A 244 23.26 -9.94 4.40
C LEU A 244 23.70 -9.09 5.62
N PRO A 245 23.91 -7.78 5.43
CA PRO A 245 24.14 -6.86 6.53
C PRO A 245 23.04 -6.98 7.60
N LEU A 246 23.45 -7.07 8.86
CA LEU A 246 22.52 -7.15 9.98
C LEU A 246 21.54 -5.98 9.95
N VAL A 247 20.26 -6.30 9.73
CA VAL A 247 19.13 -5.36 9.76
C VAL A 247 19.10 -4.56 11.07
N GLU A 248 19.57 -5.15 12.17
CA GLU A 248 19.73 -4.48 13.46
C GLU A 248 20.57 -3.20 13.38
N LYS A 249 21.64 -3.18 12.57
CA LYS A 249 22.46 -1.97 12.38
C LYS A 249 21.69 -0.85 11.69
N ILE A 250 20.80 -1.20 10.75
CA ILE A 250 19.98 -0.24 10.01
C ILE A 250 18.98 0.42 10.96
N TYR A 251 18.38 -0.36 11.84
CA TYR A 251 17.38 0.07 12.81
C TYR A 251 18.00 0.52 14.14
N GLN A 252 19.33 0.65 14.23
CA GLN A 252 19.97 1.06 15.46
C GLN A 252 19.58 2.51 15.81
N GLY A 253 18.95 2.66 16.97
CA GLY A 253 18.45 3.95 17.47
C GLY A 253 17.21 4.45 16.73
N SER A 254 16.48 3.60 16.01
CA SER A 254 15.15 3.93 15.49
C SER A 254 14.07 3.70 16.52
N GLU A 255 12.95 4.40 16.34
CA GLU A 255 11.73 4.21 17.09
C GLU A 255 10.77 3.30 16.32
N LYS A 256 10.06 2.44 17.06
CA LYS A 256 8.98 1.63 16.48
C LYS A 256 7.74 2.50 16.23
N ARG A 257 7.11 2.26 15.08
CA ARG A 257 5.83 2.83 14.67
C ARG A 257 4.91 1.73 14.18
N GLY A 258 3.61 1.95 14.29
CA GLY A 258 2.60 0.98 13.88
C GLY A 258 1.50 1.66 13.07
N CYS A 259 0.84 0.87 12.22
CA CYS A 259 -0.46 1.24 11.68
C CYS A 259 -1.49 1.38 12.80
N LEU A 260 -2.66 1.94 12.49
CA LEU A 260 -3.72 2.13 13.49
C LEU A 260 -4.01 0.83 14.27
N GLY A 261 -3.92 0.89 15.60
CA GLY A 261 -4.25 -0.22 16.50
C GLY A 261 -3.34 -1.45 16.41
N CYS A 262 -2.23 -1.39 15.66
CA CYS A 262 -1.36 -2.56 15.46
C CYS A 262 -0.37 -2.76 16.63
N PRO A 263 -0.44 -3.89 17.36
CA PRO A 263 0.47 -4.17 18.48
C PRO A 263 1.87 -4.62 18.04
N ILE A 264 2.05 -5.00 16.77
CA ILE A 264 3.36 -5.42 16.22
C ILE A 264 4.30 -4.22 16.10
N ALA A 265 3.78 -3.07 15.65
CA ALA A 265 4.55 -1.86 15.38
C ALA A 265 5.84 -2.15 14.58
N CYS A 266 5.68 -2.77 13.40
CA CYS A 266 6.79 -3.25 12.57
C CYS A 266 7.57 -2.14 11.84
N LEU A 267 7.01 -0.93 11.75
CA LEU A 267 7.64 0.18 11.05
C LEU A 267 8.74 0.78 11.94
N GLN A 268 9.81 1.24 11.29
CA GLN A 268 10.95 1.85 11.96
C GLN A 268 11.10 3.28 11.47
N GLN A 269 11.29 4.21 12.40
CA GLN A 269 11.43 5.64 12.08
C GLN A 269 12.64 6.22 12.81
N LYS A 270 13.39 7.09 12.14
CA LYS A 270 14.51 7.84 12.74
C LYS A 270 14.47 9.27 12.22
N GLU A 271 14.55 10.25 13.12
CA GLU A 271 14.49 11.69 12.77
C GLU A 271 13.29 12.00 11.86
N ASP A 272 12.11 11.54 12.27
CA ASP A 272 10.83 11.67 11.55
C ASP A 272 10.76 11.04 10.15
N LYS A 273 11.78 10.29 9.73
CA LYS A 273 11.78 9.55 8.45
C LYS A 273 11.62 8.06 8.68
N PHE A 274 10.71 7.45 7.93
CA PHE A 274 10.63 5.99 7.91
C PHE A 274 11.92 5.42 7.33
N LEU A 275 12.37 4.31 7.90
CA LEU A 275 13.48 3.52 7.39
C LEU A 275 12.94 2.50 6.37
N PRO A 276 13.81 2.00 5.47
CA PRO A 276 13.37 1.04 4.46
C PRO A 276 12.72 -0.19 5.09
N HIS A 277 11.57 -0.59 4.57
CA HIS A 277 10.94 -1.85 4.98
C HIS A 277 11.87 -3.01 4.61
N PHE A 278 11.70 -4.14 5.31
CA PHE A 278 12.54 -5.32 5.09
C PHE A 278 12.59 -5.75 3.62
N THR A 279 11.46 -5.73 2.92
CA THR A 279 11.45 -6.06 1.49
C THR A 279 12.36 -5.17 0.67
N THR A 280 12.37 -3.86 0.96
CA THR A 280 13.25 -2.92 0.30
C THR A 280 14.71 -3.27 0.52
N LEU A 281 15.08 -3.57 1.78
CA LEU A 281 16.43 -4.01 2.12
C LEU A 281 16.81 -5.27 1.35
N PHE A 282 15.92 -6.26 1.36
CA PHE A 282 16.10 -7.53 0.67
C PHE A 282 16.32 -7.35 -0.83
N CYS A 283 15.51 -6.51 -1.49
CA CYS A 283 15.62 -6.23 -2.93
C CYS A 283 16.91 -5.45 -3.25
N PHE A 284 17.26 -4.44 -2.46
CA PHE A 284 18.49 -3.68 -2.67
C PHE A 284 19.74 -4.56 -2.52
N MET A 285 19.73 -5.47 -1.54
CA MET A 285 20.85 -6.38 -1.34
C MET A 285 20.93 -7.46 -2.42
N ASN A 286 19.83 -8.16 -2.70
CA ASN A 286 19.85 -9.32 -3.61
C ASN A 286 19.82 -8.93 -5.09
N LEU A 287 19.08 -7.88 -5.45
CA LEU A 287 18.92 -7.47 -6.84
C LEU A 287 19.91 -6.37 -7.23
N LEU A 288 20.18 -5.42 -6.34
CA LEU A 288 21.10 -4.30 -6.62
C LEU A 288 22.50 -4.49 -6.05
N GLY A 289 22.76 -5.49 -5.21
CA GLY A 289 24.08 -5.77 -4.63
C GLY A 289 24.56 -4.69 -3.66
N LEU A 290 23.63 -3.99 -3.01
CA LEU A 290 23.93 -2.94 -2.05
C LEU A 290 24.03 -3.54 -0.64
N TYR A 291 25.25 -3.61 -0.10
CA TYR A 291 25.50 -4.20 1.23
C TYR A 291 25.96 -3.18 2.28
N ARG A 292 26.22 -1.94 1.88
CA ARG A 292 26.57 -0.88 2.83
C ARG A 292 25.32 -0.13 3.24
N LEU A 293 25.20 0.12 4.55
CA LEU A 293 24.06 0.83 5.11
C LEU A 293 23.91 2.23 4.48
N GLU A 294 25.01 2.94 4.31
CA GLU A 294 25.00 4.29 3.72
C GLU A 294 24.42 4.25 2.30
N ASP A 295 24.86 3.29 1.48
CA ASP A 295 24.44 3.13 0.09
C ASP A 295 22.93 2.80 -0.01
N ILE A 296 22.46 1.89 0.85
CA ILE A 296 21.04 1.54 0.96
C ILE A 296 20.19 2.77 1.30
N LEU A 297 20.61 3.55 2.31
CA LEU A 297 19.88 4.73 2.75
C LEU A 297 19.90 5.83 1.71
N VAL A 298 20.99 6.00 0.96
CA VAL A 298 21.06 6.97 -0.14
C VAL A 298 20.02 6.64 -1.21
N ILE A 299 20.00 5.41 -1.72
CA ILE A 299 19.02 5.01 -2.74
C ILE A 299 17.59 5.09 -2.20
N TYR A 300 17.37 4.64 -0.97
CA TYR A 300 16.03 4.68 -0.37
C TYR A 300 15.52 6.12 -0.19
N ASN A 301 16.37 7.05 0.24
CA ASN A 301 15.99 8.46 0.37
C ASN A 301 15.66 9.09 -0.99
N ILE A 302 16.35 8.69 -2.06
CA ILE A 302 15.99 9.09 -3.43
C ILE A 302 14.60 8.55 -3.78
N CYS A 303 14.33 7.27 -3.48
CA CYS A 303 13.02 6.67 -3.71
C CYS A 303 11.91 7.41 -2.95
N LEU A 304 12.11 7.69 -1.66
CA LEU A 304 11.18 8.48 -0.85
C LEU A 304 10.92 9.87 -1.46
N LYS A 305 11.98 10.59 -1.82
CA LYS A 305 11.88 11.96 -2.33
C LYS A 305 11.17 12.01 -3.69
N LYS A 306 11.47 11.06 -4.58
CA LYS A 306 10.87 11.01 -5.92
C LYS A 306 9.54 10.25 -5.97
N GLY A 307 9.15 9.54 -4.90
CA GLY A 307 8.00 8.65 -4.91
C GLY A 307 8.21 7.46 -5.85
N ILE A 308 9.34 6.77 -5.74
CA ILE A 308 9.67 5.59 -6.54
C ILE A 308 9.53 4.33 -5.69
N ASP A 309 8.88 3.30 -6.23
CA ASP A 309 8.79 1.99 -5.61
C ASP A 309 10.16 1.31 -5.61
N PRO A 310 10.77 1.04 -4.44
CA PRO A 310 12.12 0.49 -4.38
C PRO A 310 12.20 -0.95 -4.91
N VAL A 311 11.11 -1.71 -4.87
CA VAL A 311 11.09 -3.08 -5.41
C VAL A 311 10.96 -3.03 -6.92
N ALA A 312 10.04 -2.21 -7.44
CA ALA A 312 9.93 -2.03 -8.88
C ALA A 312 11.24 -1.49 -9.47
N LEU A 313 11.89 -0.54 -8.79
CA LEU A 313 13.23 -0.03 -9.13
C LEU A 313 14.23 -1.18 -9.24
N SER A 314 14.30 -2.03 -8.22
CA SER A 314 15.26 -3.13 -8.16
C SER A 314 15.08 -4.12 -9.31
N ILE A 315 13.83 -4.48 -9.61
CA ILE A 315 13.50 -5.39 -10.71
C ILE A 315 13.79 -4.74 -12.07
N ALA A 316 13.37 -3.48 -12.27
CA ALA A 316 13.59 -2.76 -13.51
C ALA A 316 15.09 -2.58 -13.79
N ALA A 317 15.89 -2.25 -12.78
CA ALA A 317 17.34 -2.14 -12.92
C ALA A 317 17.96 -3.48 -13.37
N ARG A 318 17.48 -4.62 -12.85
CA ARG A 318 17.91 -5.95 -13.32
C ARG A 318 17.58 -6.19 -14.79
N CYS A 319 16.40 -5.78 -15.24
CA CYS A 319 16.01 -5.85 -16.65
C CYS A 319 16.89 -4.95 -17.54
N VAL A 320 17.11 -3.70 -17.14
CA VAL A 320 18.01 -2.76 -17.86
C VAL A 320 19.41 -3.34 -17.97
N LYS A 321 19.93 -3.93 -16.90
CA LYS A 321 21.24 -4.60 -16.91
C LYS A 321 21.29 -5.74 -17.94
N GLU A 322 20.25 -6.55 -18.02
CA GLU A 322 20.17 -7.66 -18.98
C GLU A 322 20.17 -7.16 -20.43
N ILE A 323 19.44 -6.07 -20.69
CA ILE A 323 19.27 -5.45 -22.01
C ILE A 323 20.52 -4.72 -22.48
N GLU A 324 20.99 -3.74 -21.70
CA GLU A 324 22.03 -2.81 -22.14
C GLU A 324 23.44 -3.25 -21.73
N ARG A 325 23.54 -4.07 -20.67
CA ARG A 325 24.82 -4.41 -20.01
C ARG A 325 25.61 -3.16 -19.56
N SER A 326 24.91 -2.04 -19.38
CA SER A 326 25.45 -0.68 -19.21
C SER A 326 26.00 -0.40 -17.81
N PHE A 327 25.53 -1.11 -16.77
CA PHE A 327 26.00 -0.91 -15.40
C PHE A 327 26.25 -2.23 -14.64
N LYS A 328 27.01 -2.12 -13.55
CA LYS A 328 27.34 -3.26 -12.66
C LYS A 328 26.41 -3.28 -11.45
N ILE A 329 26.12 -4.49 -10.97
CA ILE A 329 25.45 -4.64 -9.68
C ILE A 329 26.41 -4.14 -8.59
N GLY A 330 25.89 -3.39 -7.63
CA GLY A 330 26.66 -2.65 -6.63
C GLY A 330 27.15 -1.28 -7.09
N ASP A 331 26.88 -0.87 -8.34
CA ASP A 331 27.24 0.46 -8.86
C ASP A 331 26.19 1.50 -8.44
N ILE A 332 26.42 2.14 -7.30
CA ILE A 332 25.50 3.14 -6.76
C ILE A 332 25.37 4.37 -7.68
N GLU A 333 26.47 4.85 -8.27
CA GLU A 333 26.46 6.01 -9.16
C GLU A 333 25.69 5.69 -10.44
N GLY A 334 25.91 4.51 -11.01
CA GLY A 334 25.13 4.01 -12.14
C GLY A 334 23.62 3.97 -11.85
N ILE A 335 23.23 3.45 -10.68
CA ILE A 335 21.81 3.41 -10.27
C ILE A 335 21.24 4.82 -10.10
N ILE A 336 21.98 5.74 -9.45
CA ILE A 336 21.54 7.13 -9.27
C ILE A 336 21.35 7.82 -10.63
N ASN A 337 22.28 7.61 -11.56
CA ASN A 337 22.19 8.19 -12.90
C ASN A 337 20.96 7.65 -13.66
N LEU A 338 20.68 6.34 -13.58
CA LEU A 338 19.49 5.75 -14.17
C LEU A 338 18.19 6.30 -13.59
N ILE A 339 18.17 6.62 -12.29
CA ILE A 339 17.00 7.24 -11.63
C ILE A 339 16.84 8.72 -11.98
N ALA A 340 17.95 9.41 -12.23
CA ALA A 340 17.96 10.84 -12.54
C ALA A 340 17.60 11.13 -14.01
N ASP A 341 17.96 10.22 -14.91
CA ASP A 341 17.67 10.29 -16.33
C ASP A 341 16.23 9.81 -16.63
N GLN A 342 15.33 10.76 -16.87
CA GLN A 342 13.92 10.47 -17.16
C GLN A 342 13.71 9.68 -18.46
N ASP A 343 14.68 9.75 -19.40
CA ASP A 343 14.64 9.00 -20.66
C ASP A 343 15.21 7.58 -20.51
N SER A 344 15.73 7.23 -19.32
CA SER A 344 16.25 5.90 -19.04
C SER A 344 15.19 4.81 -19.22
N LEU A 345 15.61 3.66 -19.76
CA LEU A 345 14.79 2.44 -19.82
C LEU A 345 14.25 2.04 -18.44
N LEU A 346 14.93 2.45 -17.36
CA LEU A 346 14.51 2.19 -15.98
C LEU A 346 13.05 2.61 -15.73
N HIS A 347 12.63 3.77 -16.24
CA HIS A 347 11.31 4.34 -16.03
C HIS A 347 10.18 3.62 -16.79
N LYS A 348 10.51 2.73 -17.73
CA LYS A 348 9.54 1.83 -18.37
C LYS A 348 9.08 0.68 -17.47
N GLY A 349 9.86 0.36 -16.43
CA GLY A 349 9.55 -0.70 -15.48
C GLY A 349 9.80 -2.12 -16.02
N GLY A 350 10.01 -3.08 -15.11
CA GLY A 350 10.43 -4.43 -15.48
C GLY A 350 9.47 -5.18 -16.39
N ALA A 351 8.15 -5.05 -16.18
CA ALA A 351 7.14 -5.77 -16.96
C ALA A 351 7.10 -5.33 -18.43
N ARG A 352 7.12 -4.01 -18.70
CA ARG A 352 7.14 -3.50 -20.08
C ARG A 352 8.47 -3.80 -20.77
N LEU A 353 9.58 -3.62 -20.06
CA LEU A 353 10.90 -4.01 -20.58
C LEU A 353 10.95 -5.50 -20.93
N ALA A 354 10.34 -6.35 -20.12
CA ALA A 354 10.29 -7.79 -20.38
C ALA A 354 9.62 -8.12 -21.71
N GLN A 355 8.49 -7.48 -21.99
CA GLN A 355 7.74 -7.65 -23.24
C GLN A 355 8.45 -7.00 -24.44
N GLU A 356 8.91 -5.76 -24.30
CA GLU A 356 9.53 -5.01 -25.42
C GLU A 356 10.84 -5.64 -25.90
N TYR A 357 11.62 -6.25 -25.00
CA TYR A 357 12.95 -6.79 -25.30
C TYR A 357 13.00 -8.32 -25.31
N ASN A 358 11.86 -9.00 -25.23
CA ASN A 358 11.74 -10.47 -25.22
C ASN A 358 12.57 -11.16 -24.11
N ILE A 359 12.49 -10.63 -22.88
CA ILE A 359 13.18 -11.18 -21.68
C ILE A 359 12.18 -11.66 -20.61
N GLU A 360 10.98 -12.08 -21.01
CA GLU A 360 9.90 -12.50 -20.11
C GLU A 360 10.28 -13.67 -19.21
N GLU A 361 11.04 -14.64 -19.73
CA GLU A 361 11.52 -15.78 -18.93
C GLU A 361 12.52 -15.34 -17.85
N PHE A 362 13.40 -14.38 -18.16
CA PHE A 362 14.29 -13.79 -17.17
C PHE A 362 13.50 -13.01 -16.11
N PHE A 363 12.53 -12.19 -16.51
CA PHE A 363 11.67 -11.44 -15.60
C PHE A 363 10.86 -12.36 -14.67
N LYS A 364 10.24 -13.41 -15.20
CA LYS A 364 9.55 -14.43 -14.40
C LYS A 364 10.51 -15.13 -13.44
N GLY A 365 11.71 -15.48 -13.90
CA GLY A 365 12.75 -16.09 -13.08
C GLY A 365 13.16 -15.22 -11.90
N LEU A 366 13.33 -13.91 -12.11
CA LEU A 366 13.62 -12.94 -11.05
C LEU A 366 12.51 -12.89 -9.99
N LYS A 367 11.24 -12.76 -10.41
CA LYS A 367 10.10 -12.71 -9.48
C LYS A 367 9.95 -14.01 -8.70
N LYS A 368 10.12 -15.15 -9.36
CA LYS A 368 10.09 -16.46 -8.70
C LYS A 368 11.18 -16.58 -7.65
N ALA A 369 12.43 -16.24 -7.99
CA ALA A 369 13.54 -16.30 -7.05
C ALA A 369 13.31 -15.40 -5.82
N LEU A 370 12.76 -14.20 -6.04
CA LEU A 370 12.39 -13.27 -4.96
C LEU A 370 11.36 -13.91 -4.02
N ASN A 371 10.29 -14.48 -4.57
CA ASN A 371 9.21 -15.12 -3.81
C ASN A 371 9.68 -16.37 -3.07
N ASP A 372 10.46 -17.23 -3.72
CA ASP A 372 11.00 -18.45 -3.12
C ASP A 372 11.89 -18.12 -1.90
N GLN A 373 12.77 -17.12 -2.04
CA GLN A 373 13.65 -16.70 -0.94
C GLN A 373 12.87 -16.06 0.20
N LEU A 374 11.85 -15.26 -0.08
CA LEU A 374 11.01 -14.63 0.95
C LEU A 374 10.09 -15.63 1.65
N GLY A 375 9.68 -16.70 0.96
CA GLY A 375 8.98 -17.83 1.55
C GLY A 375 9.76 -18.49 2.69
N VAL A 376 11.09 -18.58 2.58
CA VAL A 376 11.94 -19.09 3.66
C VAL A 376 11.88 -18.19 4.91
N ILE A 377 11.66 -16.88 4.72
CA ILE A 377 11.83 -15.86 5.77
C ILE A 377 10.69 -15.88 6.78
N PHE A 378 9.48 -16.10 6.28
CA PHE A 378 8.28 -16.09 7.10
C PHE A 378 7.77 -17.51 7.43
N GLY A 379 8.58 -18.55 7.18
CA GLY A 379 8.25 -19.95 7.45
C GLY A 379 7.28 -20.56 6.44
N ASN A 380 6.58 -21.65 6.81
CA ASN A 380 5.51 -22.21 5.98
C ASN A 380 4.30 -21.24 5.99
N LEU A 381 4.41 -20.18 5.18
CA LEU A 381 3.41 -19.16 4.91
C LEU A 381 2.16 -19.73 4.24
N GLU A 382 2.01 -21.05 4.10
CA GLU A 382 0.83 -21.69 3.49
C GLU A 382 -0.45 -21.06 4.01
N GLU A 383 -0.64 -20.96 5.34
CA GLU A 383 -1.85 -20.34 5.89
C GLU A 383 -1.95 -18.84 5.57
N VAL A 384 -0.85 -18.08 5.64
CA VAL A 384 -0.88 -16.63 5.34
C VAL A 384 -1.17 -16.40 3.86
N ASN A 385 -0.53 -17.15 2.96
CA ASN A 385 -0.71 -17.07 1.51
C ASN A 385 -2.12 -17.53 1.11
N GLU A 386 -2.61 -18.62 1.72
CA GLU A 386 -3.97 -19.13 1.52
C GLU A 386 -5.05 -18.19 2.02
N LYS A 387 -4.73 -17.23 2.90
CA LYS A 387 -5.70 -16.32 3.52
C LYS A 387 -5.46 -14.86 3.21
N MET A 388 -4.33 -14.48 2.61
CA MET A 388 -3.93 -13.09 2.37
C MET A 388 -5.01 -12.30 1.62
N HIS A 389 -5.62 -12.93 0.64
CA HIS A 389 -6.71 -12.35 -0.12
C HIS A 389 -7.98 -12.13 0.71
N ILE A 390 -8.28 -12.99 1.70
CA ILE A 390 -9.39 -12.78 2.64
C ILE A 390 -9.02 -11.65 3.59
N LEU A 391 -7.79 -11.65 4.11
CA LEU A 391 -7.32 -10.61 5.03
C LEU A 391 -7.36 -9.23 4.37
N ASP A 392 -7.03 -9.13 3.08
CA ASP A 392 -7.15 -7.89 2.30
C ASP A 392 -8.59 -7.37 2.25
N THR A 393 -9.58 -8.23 1.97
CA THR A 393 -11.00 -7.80 1.98
C THR A 393 -11.50 -7.43 3.37
N LEU A 394 -10.91 -8.01 4.42
CA LEU A 394 -11.15 -7.63 5.81
C LEU A 394 -10.41 -6.34 6.20
N GLY A 395 -9.41 -5.91 5.44
CA GLY A 395 -8.58 -4.75 5.76
C GLY A 395 -7.48 -5.05 6.78
N ILE A 396 -7.12 -6.32 6.95
CA ILE A 396 -6.16 -6.83 7.94
C ILE A 396 -4.78 -7.06 7.32
N CYS A 397 -3.75 -6.54 7.99
CA CYS A 397 -2.36 -6.85 7.67
C CYS A 397 -2.06 -8.35 7.86
N PRO A 398 -1.51 -9.06 6.84
CA PRO A 398 -1.21 -10.49 6.93
C PRO A 398 -0.22 -10.85 8.05
N TYR A 399 0.69 -9.93 8.40
CA TYR A 399 1.65 -10.15 9.49
C TYR A 399 0.99 -10.33 10.86
N ILE A 400 -0.28 -9.95 11.02
CA ILE A 400 -0.97 -10.18 12.28
C ILE A 400 -1.15 -11.66 12.58
N LEU A 401 -1.25 -12.53 11.56
CA LEU A 401 -1.43 -13.96 11.77
C LEU A 401 -0.26 -14.63 12.51
N LEU A 402 0.91 -13.97 12.56
CA LEU A 402 2.06 -14.40 13.36
C LEU A 402 1.80 -14.35 14.87
N GLY A 403 0.81 -13.58 15.34
CA GLY A 403 0.47 -13.50 16.77
C GLY A 403 -1.02 -13.39 17.07
N PHE A 404 -1.87 -13.41 16.03
CA PHE A 404 -3.31 -13.31 16.11
C PHE A 404 -3.93 -14.43 15.24
N PRO A 405 -4.31 -15.57 15.86
CA PRO A 405 -4.81 -16.73 15.13
C PRO A 405 -6.00 -16.39 14.24
N TYR A 406 -6.09 -17.05 13.09
CA TYR A 406 -7.16 -16.80 12.12
C TYR A 406 -8.57 -17.04 12.70
N GLU A 407 -8.72 -17.95 13.66
CA GLU A 407 -9.99 -18.14 14.39
C GLU A 407 -10.44 -16.88 15.13
N MET A 408 -9.50 -16.11 15.72
CA MET A 408 -9.85 -14.84 16.36
C MET A 408 -10.23 -13.76 15.33
N VAL A 409 -9.67 -13.81 14.12
CA VAL A 409 -10.09 -12.95 13.00
C VAL A 409 -11.56 -13.24 12.66
N LYS A 410 -11.96 -14.52 12.56
CA LYS A 410 -13.34 -14.91 12.31
C LYS A 410 -14.30 -14.50 13.43
N GLU A 411 -13.90 -14.71 14.69
CA GLU A 411 -14.68 -14.26 15.86
C GLU A 411 -14.88 -12.73 15.84
N THR A 412 -13.83 -12.00 15.46
CA THR A 412 -13.87 -10.55 15.32
C THR A 412 -14.80 -10.12 14.19
N PHE A 413 -14.70 -10.74 13.01
CA PHE A 413 -15.62 -10.51 11.90
C PHE A 413 -17.07 -10.68 12.33
N LYS A 414 -17.40 -11.82 12.96
CA LYS A 414 -18.73 -12.09 13.48
C LYS A 414 -19.22 -11.07 14.50
N THR A 415 -18.34 -10.60 15.36
CA THR A 415 -18.68 -9.59 16.36
C THR A 415 -18.95 -8.22 15.74
N VAL A 416 -18.20 -7.87 14.69
CA VAL A 416 -18.34 -6.61 13.97
C VAL A 416 -19.57 -6.60 13.07
N THR A 417 -19.79 -7.66 12.29
CA THR A 417 -20.83 -7.71 11.25
C THR A 417 -22.12 -8.39 11.70
N GLY A 418 -22.05 -9.24 12.74
CA GLY A 418 -23.15 -10.11 13.16
C GLY A 418 -23.30 -11.37 12.30
N LYS A 419 -22.34 -11.65 11.40
CA LYS A 419 -22.42 -12.72 10.39
C LYS A 419 -21.24 -13.68 10.46
N GLU A 420 -21.42 -14.89 9.95
CA GLU A 420 -20.30 -15.82 9.76
C GLU A 420 -19.51 -15.45 8.50
N LEU A 421 -18.20 -15.64 8.55
CA LEU A 421 -17.33 -15.42 7.39
C LEU A 421 -17.45 -16.60 6.43
N ASP A 422 -18.05 -16.40 5.27
CA ASP A 422 -18.18 -17.42 4.22
C ASP A 422 -16.93 -17.43 3.32
N GLU A 423 -15.91 -18.16 3.78
CA GLU A 423 -14.63 -18.26 3.09
C GLU A 423 -14.73 -18.98 1.73
N GLU A 424 -15.64 -19.95 1.61
CA GLU A 424 -15.82 -20.72 0.37
C GLU A 424 -16.44 -19.86 -0.72
N SER A 425 -17.44 -19.07 -0.36
CA SER A 425 -18.04 -18.09 -1.27
C SER A 425 -17.02 -17.05 -1.75
N LEU A 426 -16.21 -16.50 -0.84
CA LEU A 426 -15.11 -15.60 -1.23
C LEU A 426 -14.14 -16.28 -2.19
N LYS A 427 -13.77 -17.55 -1.96
CA LYS A 427 -12.90 -18.37 -2.83
C LYS A 427 -13.46 -18.49 -4.24
N ASN A 428 -14.74 -18.81 -4.33
CA ASN A 428 -15.41 -19.00 -5.61
C ASN A 428 -15.61 -17.70 -6.40
N ARG A 429 -15.68 -16.53 -5.73
CA ARG A 429 -16.08 -15.25 -6.33
C ARG A 429 -14.96 -14.44 -6.98
N GLY A 430 -13.71 -14.86 -6.87
CA GLY A 430 -12.64 -14.14 -7.56
C GLY A 430 -11.23 -14.52 -7.18
N LEU A 431 -10.99 -15.62 -6.47
CA LEU A 431 -9.65 -15.88 -5.92
C LEU A 431 -8.64 -16.48 -6.91
N LYS A 432 -9.08 -16.90 -8.10
CA LYS A 432 -8.17 -17.34 -9.17
C LYS A 432 -7.11 -16.31 -9.60
N TRP A 433 -7.40 -15.00 -9.52
CA TRP A 433 -6.41 -13.97 -9.85
C TRP A 433 -5.53 -13.57 -8.66
N MET A 434 -5.99 -13.86 -7.44
CA MET A 434 -5.21 -13.66 -6.22
C MET A 434 -4.34 -14.88 -5.85
N GLU A 435 -4.46 -16.00 -6.57
CA GLU A 435 -3.54 -17.14 -6.46
C GLU A 435 -2.10 -16.75 -6.85
N ASP A 436 -1.92 -15.74 -7.70
CA ASP A 436 -0.62 -15.10 -7.99
C ASP A 436 -0.29 -13.91 -7.05
N TYR A 437 -1.18 -13.60 -6.10
CA TYR A 437 -0.99 -12.55 -5.08
C TYR A 437 -0.07 -13.10 -4.00
N THR A 438 1.21 -13.15 -4.33
CA THR A 438 2.26 -13.37 -3.34
C THR A 438 2.52 -12.07 -2.59
N VAL A 439 3.32 -12.12 -1.51
CA VAL A 439 3.77 -10.93 -0.77
C VAL A 439 4.35 -9.86 -1.73
N PHE A 440 4.80 -10.25 -2.93
CA PHE A 440 5.33 -9.38 -3.98
C PHE A 440 4.69 -9.66 -5.34
N ARG A 441 3.75 -8.80 -5.74
CA ARG A 441 3.08 -8.82 -7.05
C ARG A 441 4.00 -8.34 -8.18
#